data_AF-A0A4Y2A2I1-F1
#
_entry.id   AF-A0A4Y2A2I1-F1
#
_cell.length_a   1.000
_cell.length_b   1.000
_cell.length_c   1.000
_cell.angle_alpha   90.00
_cell.angle_beta   90.00
_cell.angle_gamma   90.00
#
_symmetry.space_group_name_H-M   'P 1'
#
loop_
_entity.id
_entity.type
_entity.pdbx_description
1 polymer ?
#
loop_
_entity_poly.entity_id
_entity_poly.type
_entity_poly.pdbx_seq_one_letter_code
_entity_poly.pdbx_strand_id
1 'polypeptide(L)'
;MHVELTQKRESLVDINRFSSLKTLLKVTAWDFRFVNNVGNINKSLNLYFTPDEIQNAEYFWIRYVQAEFYSAEISALRSNKQFQNSSEIKSLVPYLDEDSLLRIAGRLLEAELCFGEKHPVILPQRCKFTELLVTRENERIGHCGVSATLTQLRKKYWIPKGRQLIKTMIRICLICKKYNAKLADQLSGQLPRDRISQSPPFQILELILQVQSL
;
A
#
# COMPACT_ATOMS: atom_id res chain seq x y z
N MET A 1 25.83 -19.66 17.05
CA MET A 1 24.82 -20.73 17.18
C MET A 1 24.04 -20.77 15.88
N HIS A 2 24.48 -21.58 14.93
CA HIS A 2 23.80 -21.76 13.65
C HIS A 2 22.53 -22.57 13.89
N VAL A 3 21.38 -21.89 13.88
CA VAL A 3 20.08 -22.57 13.87
C VAL A 3 19.70 -22.76 12.41
N GLU A 4 19.86 -23.98 11.92
CA GLU A 4 19.32 -24.42 10.63
C GLU A 4 17.79 -24.34 10.70
N LEU A 5 17.18 -23.52 9.83
CA LEU A 5 15.74 -23.28 9.77
C LEU A 5 15.10 -24.19 8.73
N THR A 6 14.83 -25.45 9.10
CA THR A 6 14.18 -26.47 8.25
C THR A 6 12.73 -26.77 8.64
N GLN A 7 12.02 -25.83 9.27
CA GLN A 7 10.60 -26.01 9.57
C GLN A 7 9.81 -24.78 9.14
N LYS A 8 8.73 -25.02 8.37
CA LYS A 8 7.75 -24.01 7.94
C LYS A 8 7.21 -23.33 9.20
N ARG A 9 7.84 -22.22 9.59
CA ARG A 9 7.39 -21.39 10.72
C ARG A 9 6.10 -20.72 10.26
N GLU A 10 4.96 -21.35 10.52
CA GLU A 10 3.69 -20.65 10.51
C GLU A 10 3.85 -19.43 11.41
N SER A 11 3.60 -18.23 10.86
CA SER A 11 3.61 -17.03 11.67
C SER A 11 2.55 -17.18 12.75
N LEU A 12 2.91 -17.00 14.03
CA LEU A 12 1.96 -17.04 15.16
C LEU A 12 0.79 -16.05 14.97
N VAL A 13 1.00 -15.04 14.13
CA VAL A 13 0.02 -14.05 13.72
C VAL A 13 -0.55 -14.45 12.36
N ASP A 14 -1.87 -14.65 12.27
CA ASP A 14 -2.55 -14.82 10.98
C ASP A 14 -2.79 -13.45 10.32
N ILE A 15 -2.05 -13.20 9.24
CA ILE A 15 -2.11 -11.95 8.47
C ILE A 15 -3.50 -11.68 7.87
N ASN A 16 -4.29 -12.72 7.60
CA ASN A 16 -5.60 -12.57 6.95
C ASN A 16 -6.63 -11.89 7.83
N ARG A 17 -6.41 -11.88 9.15
CA ARG A 17 -7.26 -11.21 10.13
C ARG A 17 -7.06 -9.69 10.16
N PHE A 18 -6.07 -9.16 9.46
CA PHE A 18 -5.73 -7.73 9.47
C PHE A 18 -6.30 -7.01 8.24
N SER A 19 -6.85 -5.82 8.50
CA SER A 19 -7.26 -4.85 7.48
C SER A 19 -6.32 -3.65 7.37
N SER A 20 -5.38 -3.49 8.32
CA SER A 20 -4.42 -2.40 8.34
C SER A 20 -2.99 -2.90 8.54
N LEU A 21 -2.09 -2.49 7.65
CA LEU A 21 -0.66 -2.76 7.79
C LEU A 21 -0.10 -2.18 9.10
N LYS A 22 -0.55 -0.99 9.50
CA LYS A 22 -0.08 -0.34 10.74
C LYS A 22 -0.39 -1.20 11.97
N THR A 23 -1.59 -1.78 12.03
CA THR A 23 -1.99 -2.68 13.13
C THR A 23 -1.19 -3.96 13.11
N LEU A 24 -1.00 -4.57 11.92
CA LEU A 24 -0.18 -5.77 11.75
C LEU A 24 1.24 -5.55 12.31
N LEU A 25 1.91 -4.49 11.88
CA LEU A 25 3.28 -4.19 12.31
C LEU A 25 3.37 -3.94 13.82
N LYS A 26 2.39 -3.25 14.40
CA LYS A 26 2.34 -3.02 15.85
C LYS A 26 2.12 -4.30 16.66
N VAL A 27 1.22 -5.19 16.21
CA VAL A 27 1.00 -6.48 16.88
C VAL A 27 2.27 -7.32 16.81
N THR A 28 2.88 -7.44 15.63
CA THR A 28 4.14 -8.17 15.48
C THR A 28 5.28 -7.57 16.31
N ALA A 29 5.37 -6.24 16.41
CA ALA A 29 6.34 -5.59 17.28
C ALA A 29 6.09 -5.88 18.78
N TRP A 30 4.82 -5.93 19.20
CA TRP A 30 4.47 -6.39 20.55
C TRP A 30 4.89 -7.84 20.78
N ASP A 31 4.63 -8.73 19.83
CA ASP A 31 5.02 -10.14 19.93
C ASP A 31 6.54 -10.28 20.08
N PHE A 32 7.32 -9.52 19.30
CA PHE A 32 8.78 -9.50 19.44
C PHE A 32 9.24 -8.97 20.79
N ARG A 33 8.62 -7.90 21.32
CA ARG A 33 8.90 -7.41 22.66
C ARG A 33 8.61 -8.46 23.71
N PHE A 34 7.45 -9.13 23.60
CA PHE A 34 7.07 -10.19 24.52
C PHE A 34 8.13 -11.29 24.53
N VAL A 35 8.47 -11.86 23.36
CA VAL A 35 9.49 -12.90 23.25
C VAL A 35 10.86 -12.46 23.79
N ASN A 36 11.29 -11.23 23.51
CA ASN A 36 12.57 -10.71 24.00
C ASN A 36 12.59 -10.44 25.51
N ASN A 37 11.41 -10.22 26.12
CA ASN A 37 11.27 -9.96 27.55
C ASN A 37 10.96 -11.23 28.36
N VAL A 38 10.58 -12.33 27.70
CA VAL A 38 10.50 -13.67 28.29
C VAL A 38 11.94 -14.11 28.64
N GLY A 39 12.42 -13.67 29.80
CA GLY A 39 13.79 -13.85 30.27
C GLY A 39 14.38 -12.64 31.02
N ASN A 40 13.77 -11.45 30.93
CA ASN A 40 14.23 -10.26 31.64
C ASN A 40 13.03 -9.38 32.08
N ILE A 41 12.41 -9.79 33.19
CA ILE A 41 11.14 -9.25 33.74
C ILE A 41 11.24 -7.76 34.14
N ASN A 42 12.45 -7.24 34.37
CA ASN A 42 12.65 -5.88 34.90
C ASN A 42 12.70 -4.78 33.83
N LYS A 43 12.49 -5.11 32.55
CA LYS A 43 12.51 -4.12 31.47
C LYS A 43 11.16 -3.41 31.40
N SER A 44 11.14 -2.12 31.78
CA SER A 44 9.96 -1.25 31.62
C SER A 44 9.45 -1.31 30.17
N LEU A 45 8.17 -1.66 29.99
CA LEU A 45 7.53 -1.68 28.69
C LEU A 45 7.21 -0.24 28.27
N ASN A 46 8.00 0.31 27.34
CA ASN A 46 7.68 1.59 26.73
C ASN A 46 6.35 1.48 25.95
N LEU A 47 5.41 2.39 26.16
CA LEU A 47 4.12 2.39 25.45
C LEU A 47 4.28 2.67 23.94
N TYR A 48 5.35 3.35 23.55
CA TYR A 48 5.62 3.72 22.16
C TYR A 48 6.65 2.78 21.53
N PHE A 49 6.48 2.51 20.24
CA PHE A 49 7.43 1.74 19.45
C PHE A 49 8.52 2.63 18.87
N THR A 50 9.76 2.15 18.88
CA THR A 50 10.83 2.79 18.12
C THR A 50 10.66 2.55 16.62
N PRO A 51 11.24 3.40 15.76
CA PRO A 51 11.27 3.15 14.32
C PRO A 51 11.86 1.78 13.97
N ASP A 52 12.92 1.37 14.67
CA ASP A 52 13.59 0.09 14.46
C ASP A 52 12.68 -1.11 14.76
N GLU A 53 11.83 -1.03 15.80
CA GLU A 53 10.90 -2.11 16.12
C GLU A 53 9.85 -2.31 15.02
N ILE A 54 9.32 -1.20 14.49
CA ILE A 54 8.36 -1.24 13.38
C ILE A 54 9.05 -1.72 12.10
N GLN A 55 10.29 -1.29 11.85
CA GLN A 55 11.08 -1.75 10.70
C GLN A 55 11.40 -3.24 10.80
N ASN A 56 11.77 -3.73 11.99
CA ASN A 56 12.02 -5.15 12.22
C ASN A 56 10.78 -6.01 12.00
N ALA A 57 9.61 -5.54 12.47
CA ALA A 57 8.32 -6.19 12.18
C ALA A 57 8.02 -6.19 10.67
N GLU A 58 8.30 -5.09 9.98
CA GLU A 58 8.11 -5.00 8.53
C GLU A 58 9.03 -5.97 7.79
N TYR A 59 10.32 -6.00 8.12
CA TYR A 59 11.30 -6.89 7.50
C TYR A 59 10.99 -8.36 7.77
N PHE A 60 10.47 -8.69 8.95
CA PHE A 60 9.96 -10.03 9.23
C PHE A 60 8.88 -10.45 8.24
N TRP A 61 7.86 -9.63 8.04
CA TRP A 61 6.77 -9.95 7.11
C TRP A 61 7.23 -10.01 5.66
N ILE A 62 8.15 -9.14 5.26
CA ILE A 62 8.76 -9.20 3.93
C ILE A 62 9.50 -10.53 3.76
N ARG A 63 10.37 -10.92 4.68
CA ARG A 63 11.08 -12.21 4.63
C ARG A 63 10.11 -13.38 4.61
N TYR A 64 9.07 -13.34 5.41
CA TYR A 64 8.03 -14.38 5.47
C TYR A 64 7.39 -14.58 4.09
N VAL A 65 6.90 -13.49 3.50
CA VAL A 65 6.24 -13.52 2.19
C VAL A 65 7.22 -13.89 1.08
N GLN A 66 8.46 -13.40 1.12
CA GLN A 66 9.48 -13.77 0.14
C GLN A 66 9.86 -15.26 0.25
N ALA A 67 9.96 -15.80 1.46
CA ALA A 67 10.18 -17.23 1.66
C ALA A 67 9.00 -18.07 1.16
N GLU A 68 7.78 -17.59 1.29
CA GLU A 68 6.59 -18.28 0.79
C GLU A 68 6.52 -18.32 -0.75
N PHE A 69 6.77 -17.17 -1.42
CA PHE A 69 6.56 -17.04 -2.86
C PHE A 69 7.82 -17.19 -3.73
N TYR A 70 9.00 -16.96 -3.16
CA TYR A 70 10.29 -16.94 -3.87
C TYR A 70 11.32 -17.88 -3.21
N SER A 71 10.87 -18.96 -2.56
CA SER A 71 11.77 -19.93 -1.88
C SER A 71 12.82 -20.53 -2.82
N ALA A 72 12.43 -20.86 -4.05
CA ALA A 72 13.32 -21.43 -5.05
C ALA A 72 14.41 -20.44 -5.45
N GLU A 73 14.04 -19.18 -5.69
CA GLU A 73 14.97 -18.10 -6.03
C GLU A 73 15.90 -17.78 -4.87
N ILE A 74 15.38 -17.68 -3.65
CA ILE A 74 16.21 -17.45 -2.45
C ILE A 74 17.22 -18.59 -2.26
N SER A 75 16.80 -19.84 -2.46
CA SER A 75 17.67 -21.01 -2.34
C SER A 75 18.75 -21.03 -3.44
N ALA A 76 18.38 -20.63 -4.67
CA ALA A 76 19.31 -20.51 -5.78
C ALA A 76 20.38 -19.44 -5.49
N LEU A 77 19.98 -18.27 -5.00
CA LEU A 77 20.91 -17.18 -4.61
C LEU A 77 21.87 -17.62 -3.51
N ARG A 78 21.36 -18.27 -2.45
CA ARG A 78 22.19 -18.79 -1.36
C ARG A 78 23.21 -19.84 -1.82
N SER A 79 22.86 -20.61 -2.85
CA SER A 79 23.71 -21.67 -3.39
C SER A 79 24.58 -21.20 -4.56
N ASN A 80 24.59 -19.91 -4.91
CA ASN A 80 25.20 -19.36 -6.12
C ASN A 80 24.80 -20.11 -7.42
N LYS A 81 23.55 -20.58 -7.48
CA LYS A 81 22.96 -21.25 -8.64
C LYS A 81 22.13 -20.26 -9.47
N GLN A 82 21.98 -20.57 -10.75
CA GLN A 82 21.17 -19.77 -11.66
C GLN A 82 19.67 -19.98 -11.44
N PHE A 83 18.86 -18.93 -11.61
CA PHE A 83 17.41 -19.05 -11.58
C PHE A 83 16.86 -19.88 -12.73
N GLN A 84 15.76 -20.58 -12.45
CA GLN A 84 14.95 -21.22 -13.48
C GLN A 84 14.49 -20.18 -14.52
N ASN A 85 14.44 -20.59 -15.78
CA ASN A 85 14.03 -19.71 -16.88
C ASN A 85 12.56 -19.23 -16.75
N SER A 86 11.74 -19.96 -16.01
CA SER A 86 10.35 -19.64 -15.70
C SER A 86 10.16 -18.56 -14.63
N SER A 87 11.22 -18.18 -13.91
CA SER A 87 11.09 -17.23 -12.80
C SER A 87 10.73 -15.82 -13.30
N GLU A 88 9.60 -15.28 -12.83
CA GLU A 88 9.11 -13.95 -13.21
C GLU A 88 10.09 -12.82 -12.84
N ILE A 89 10.98 -13.07 -11.89
CA ILE A 89 11.91 -12.06 -11.35
C ILE A 89 13.33 -12.20 -11.88
N LYS A 90 13.63 -13.22 -12.70
CA LYS A 90 14.98 -13.46 -13.25
C LYS A 90 15.54 -12.24 -13.99
N SER A 91 14.70 -11.55 -14.77
CA SER A 91 15.09 -10.37 -15.54
C SER A 91 15.37 -9.13 -14.68
N LEU A 92 15.01 -9.16 -13.39
CA LEU A 92 15.17 -8.05 -12.46
C LEU A 92 16.51 -8.07 -11.74
N VAL A 93 17.43 -8.98 -12.13
CA VAL A 93 18.75 -9.16 -11.49
C VAL A 93 18.64 -9.17 -9.95
N PRO A 94 17.85 -10.10 -9.39
CA PRO A 94 17.56 -10.07 -7.96
C PRO A 94 18.77 -10.55 -7.14
N TYR A 95 18.94 -10.00 -5.94
CA TYR A 95 19.98 -10.36 -4.99
C TYR A 95 19.44 -10.30 -3.55
N LEU A 96 20.17 -10.90 -2.59
CA LEU A 96 19.87 -10.80 -1.16
C LEU A 96 20.74 -9.71 -0.53
N ASP A 97 20.12 -8.81 0.23
CA ASP A 97 20.84 -7.80 1.02
C ASP A 97 21.31 -8.34 2.38
N GLU A 98 21.93 -7.47 3.18
CA GLU A 98 22.41 -7.77 4.53
C GLU A 98 21.28 -8.19 5.49
N ASP A 99 20.06 -7.66 5.28
CA ASP A 99 18.85 -8.00 6.03
C ASP A 99 18.16 -9.30 5.54
N SER A 100 18.79 -10.01 4.59
CA SER A 100 18.26 -11.19 3.90
C SER A 100 16.94 -10.95 3.15
N LEU A 101 16.75 -9.74 2.64
CA LEU A 101 15.64 -9.33 1.80
C LEU A 101 16.01 -9.49 0.33
N LEU A 102 15.09 -10.07 -0.44
CA LEU A 102 15.22 -10.16 -1.89
C LEU A 102 14.95 -8.80 -2.53
N ARG A 103 15.96 -8.24 -3.20
CA ARG A 103 15.95 -6.90 -3.82
C ARG A 103 16.37 -6.95 -5.28
N ILE A 104 16.12 -5.84 -5.97
CA ILE A 104 16.56 -5.62 -7.35
C ILE A 104 17.93 -4.94 -7.37
N ALA A 105 18.90 -5.54 -8.07
CA ALA A 105 20.09 -4.83 -8.48
C ALA A 105 19.74 -3.97 -9.71
N GLY A 106 20.22 -2.72 -9.74
CA GLY A 106 19.73 -1.74 -10.70
C GLY A 106 20.82 -0.93 -11.38
N ARG A 107 20.41 -0.19 -12.41
CA ARG A 107 21.24 0.78 -13.15
C ARG A 107 21.24 2.17 -12.52
N LEU A 108 20.60 2.32 -11.36
CA LEU A 108 20.45 3.60 -10.64
C LEU A 108 21.51 3.76 -9.54
N LEU A 109 22.63 3.03 -9.62
CA LEU A 109 23.69 3.07 -8.60
C LEU A 109 24.21 4.50 -8.39
N GLU A 110 24.46 5.21 -9.49
CA GLU A 110 24.98 6.59 -9.50
C GLU A 110 23.91 7.66 -9.31
N ALA A 111 22.62 7.31 -9.24
CA ALA A 111 21.57 8.31 -9.07
C ALA A 111 21.60 8.90 -7.65
N GLU A 112 21.22 10.16 -7.46
CA GLU A 112 21.06 10.76 -6.13
C GLU A 112 19.71 10.36 -5.51
N LEU A 113 19.55 9.07 -5.27
CA LEU A 113 18.34 8.45 -4.73
C LEU A 113 18.62 7.70 -3.43
N CYS A 114 17.59 7.53 -2.60
CA CYS A 114 17.71 6.72 -1.40
C CYS A 114 17.97 5.25 -1.75
N PHE A 115 18.62 4.51 -0.84
CA PHE A 115 18.95 3.09 -1.06
C PHE A 115 17.75 2.24 -1.49
N GLY A 116 16.59 2.43 -0.85
CA GLY A 116 15.36 1.69 -1.20
C GLY A 116 14.80 2.01 -2.59
N GLU A 117 15.12 3.19 -3.15
CA GLU A 117 14.71 3.58 -4.51
C GLU A 117 15.64 2.97 -5.55
N LYS A 118 16.95 2.89 -5.22
CA LYS A 118 17.96 2.22 -6.05
C LYS A 118 17.77 0.70 -6.06
N HIS A 119 17.46 0.15 -4.89
CA HIS A 119 17.38 -1.28 -4.61
C HIS A 119 16.02 -1.64 -3.97
N PRO A 120 14.92 -1.53 -4.73
CA PRO A 120 13.61 -1.82 -4.20
C PRO A 120 13.47 -3.30 -3.85
N VAL A 121 12.75 -3.54 -2.75
CA VAL A 121 12.42 -4.88 -2.25
C VAL A 121 11.39 -5.53 -3.14
N ILE A 122 11.65 -6.77 -3.57
CA ILE A 122 10.72 -7.52 -4.41
C ILE A 122 9.59 -8.08 -3.55
N LEU A 123 8.34 -7.80 -3.92
CA LEU A 123 7.16 -8.34 -3.25
C LEU A 123 6.23 -9.04 -4.24
N PRO A 124 5.63 -10.18 -3.88
CA PRO A 124 4.71 -10.87 -4.75
C PRO A 124 3.41 -10.07 -4.92
N GLN A 125 2.80 -10.19 -6.09
CA GLN A 125 1.60 -9.46 -6.44
C GLN A 125 0.38 -9.88 -5.60
N ARG A 126 0.20 -11.18 -5.37
CA ARG A 126 -1.03 -11.75 -4.80
C ARG A 126 -0.79 -12.31 -3.41
N CYS A 127 -0.51 -11.42 -2.46
CA CYS A 127 -0.49 -11.81 -1.06
C CYS A 127 -1.08 -10.70 -0.19
N LYS A 128 -1.59 -11.10 0.98
CA LYS A 128 -2.27 -10.19 1.91
C LYS A 128 -1.39 -9.03 2.36
N PHE A 129 -0.10 -9.29 2.59
CA PHE A 129 0.85 -8.25 2.99
C PHE A 129 0.97 -7.14 1.93
N THR A 130 1.13 -7.52 0.67
CA THR A 130 1.22 -6.54 -0.43
C THR A 130 -0.09 -5.76 -0.60
N GLU A 131 -1.25 -6.38 -0.40
CA GLU A 131 -2.54 -5.68 -0.40
C GLU A 131 -2.65 -4.64 0.71
N LEU A 132 -2.26 -5.01 1.94
CA LEU A 132 -2.24 -4.10 3.08
C LEU A 132 -1.25 -2.94 2.85
N LEU A 133 -0.11 -3.22 2.24
CA LEU A 133 0.89 -2.22 1.87
C LEU A 133 0.35 -1.24 0.82
N VAL A 134 -0.25 -1.73 -0.26
CA VAL A 134 -0.88 -0.90 -1.29
C VAL A 134 -1.97 -0.02 -0.69
N THR A 135 -2.78 -0.58 0.21
CA THR A 135 -3.86 0.15 0.90
C THR A 135 -3.28 1.28 1.75
N ARG A 136 -2.25 0.99 2.57
CA ARG A 136 -1.55 2.00 3.38
C ARG A 136 -0.98 3.13 2.51
N GLU A 137 -0.28 2.80 1.42
CA GLU A 137 0.33 3.84 0.57
C GLU A 137 -0.72 4.67 -0.15
N ASN A 138 -1.83 4.06 -0.60
CA ASN A 138 -2.93 4.78 -1.22
C ASN A 138 -3.58 5.77 -0.23
N GLU A 139 -3.77 5.38 1.03
CA GLU A 139 -4.26 6.27 2.10
C GLU A 139 -3.24 7.38 2.42
N ARG A 140 -1.95 7.02 2.52
CA ARG A 140 -0.86 7.95 2.87
C ARG A 140 -0.72 9.12 1.90
N ILE A 141 -0.97 8.88 0.61
CA ILE A 141 -0.91 9.92 -0.42
C ILE A 141 -2.26 10.62 -0.63
N GLY A 142 -3.30 10.30 0.14
CA GLY A 142 -4.61 10.94 -0.01
C GLY A 142 -5.41 10.45 -1.21
N HIS A 143 -5.30 9.17 -1.57
CA HIS A 143 -6.10 8.52 -2.63
C HIS A 143 -5.90 9.09 -4.04
N CYS A 144 -4.69 9.58 -4.37
CA CYS A 144 -4.32 10.19 -5.66
C CYS A 144 -4.30 9.26 -6.90
N GLY A 145 -4.93 8.09 -6.83
CA GLY A 145 -5.09 7.20 -7.97
C GLY A 145 -3.88 6.29 -8.25
N VAL A 146 -4.00 5.49 -9.31
CA VAL A 146 -3.10 4.35 -9.57
C VAL A 146 -1.65 4.77 -9.81
N SER A 147 -1.41 5.81 -10.62
CA SER A 147 -0.06 6.23 -11.00
C SER A 147 0.71 6.77 -9.79
N ALA A 148 0.06 7.60 -8.96
CA ALA A 148 0.67 8.17 -7.77
C ALA A 148 1.01 7.07 -6.74
N THR A 149 0.09 6.13 -6.49
CA THR A 149 0.34 4.99 -5.58
C THR A 149 1.48 4.11 -6.09
N LEU A 150 1.56 3.88 -7.41
CA LEU A 150 2.65 3.09 -7.99
C LEU A 150 4.00 3.76 -7.82
N THR A 151 4.09 5.08 -8.09
CA THR A 151 5.32 5.85 -7.87
C THR A 151 5.73 5.83 -6.40
N GLN A 152 4.76 6.00 -5.50
CA GLN A 152 5.01 5.96 -4.06
C GLN A 152 5.53 4.58 -3.61
N LEU A 153 4.94 3.48 -4.08
CA LEU A 153 5.43 2.13 -3.77
C LEU A 153 6.83 1.88 -4.32
N ARG A 154 7.12 2.36 -5.54
CA ARG A 154 8.44 2.20 -6.19
C ARG A 154 9.59 2.86 -5.46
N LYS A 155 9.31 3.74 -4.49
CA LYS A 155 10.36 4.29 -3.63
C LYS A 155 11.04 3.26 -2.73
N LYS A 156 10.40 2.10 -2.53
CA LYS A 156 10.92 1.06 -1.62
C LYS A 156 10.64 -0.36 -2.08
N TYR A 157 9.62 -0.57 -2.91
CA TYR A 157 9.17 -1.91 -3.30
C TYR A 157 8.97 -2.03 -4.80
N TRP A 158 9.28 -3.22 -5.31
CA TRP A 158 8.98 -3.63 -6.66
C TRP A 158 8.00 -4.80 -6.64
N ILE A 159 6.80 -4.56 -7.13
CA ILE A 159 5.74 -5.56 -7.21
C ILE A 159 5.56 -5.92 -8.69
N PRO A 160 5.90 -7.16 -9.12
CA PRO A 160 5.59 -7.62 -10.47
C PRO A 160 4.10 -7.43 -10.76
N LYS A 161 3.77 -6.85 -11.93
CA LYS A 161 2.39 -6.51 -12.30
C LYS A 161 1.69 -5.65 -11.20
N GLY A 162 2.44 -4.80 -10.51
CA GLY A 162 1.95 -4.00 -9.38
C GLY A 162 0.86 -3.00 -9.76
N ARG A 163 0.90 -2.45 -10.99
CA ARG A 163 -0.15 -1.55 -11.49
C ARG A 163 -1.52 -2.21 -11.51
N GLN A 164 -1.58 -3.50 -11.88
CA GLN A 164 -2.82 -4.28 -11.90
C GLN A 164 -3.37 -4.48 -10.49
N LEU A 165 -2.50 -4.82 -9.52
CA LEU A 165 -2.88 -4.95 -8.12
C LEU A 165 -3.45 -3.62 -7.58
N ILE A 166 -2.74 -2.52 -7.79
CA ILE A 166 -3.15 -1.19 -7.32
C ILE A 166 -4.51 -0.81 -7.91
N LYS A 167 -4.75 -1.09 -9.20
CA LYS A 167 -6.05 -0.84 -9.84
C LYS A 167 -7.18 -1.61 -9.15
N THR A 168 -6.94 -2.86 -8.77
CA THR A 168 -7.91 -3.67 -8.02
C THR A 168 -8.16 -3.08 -6.63
N MET A 169 -7.11 -2.71 -5.89
CA MET A 169 -7.22 -2.15 -4.54
C MET A 169 -7.95 -0.81 -4.52
N ILE A 170 -7.63 0.09 -5.45
CA ILE A 170 -8.31 1.39 -5.58
C ILE A 170 -9.79 1.20 -5.94
N ARG A 171 -10.12 0.22 -6.78
CA ARG A 171 -11.51 -0.06 -7.16
C ARG A 171 -12.35 -0.49 -5.96
N ILE A 172 -11.79 -1.24 -5.00
CA ILE A 172 -12.54 -1.68 -3.82
C ILE A 172 -12.53 -0.67 -2.66
N CYS A 173 -11.62 0.30 -2.68
CA CYS A 173 -11.55 1.37 -1.68
C CYS A 173 -12.79 2.28 -1.72
N LEU A 174 -13.52 2.37 -0.60
CA LEU A 174 -14.75 3.18 -0.50
C LEU A 174 -14.51 4.67 -0.72
N ILE A 175 -13.39 5.20 -0.24
CA ILE A 175 -13.03 6.62 -0.41
C ILE A 175 -12.77 6.92 -1.89
N CYS A 176 -11.97 6.07 -2.56
CA CYS A 176 -11.74 6.18 -3.99
C CYS A 176 -13.04 6.04 -4.79
N LYS A 177 -13.93 5.10 -4.43
CA LYS A 177 -15.25 4.98 -5.08
C LYS A 177 -16.07 6.26 -4.94
N LYS A 178 -16.07 6.87 -3.75
CA LYS A 178 -16.78 8.13 -3.50
C LYS A 178 -16.19 9.29 -4.33
N TYR A 179 -14.87 9.41 -4.38
CA TYR A 179 -14.20 10.46 -5.17
C TYR A 179 -14.40 10.30 -6.68
N ASN A 180 -14.52 9.06 -7.16
CA ASN A 180 -14.76 8.76 -8.58
C ASN A 180 -16.25 8.55 -8.91
N ALA A 181 -17.16 8.82 -7.97
CA ALA A 181 -18.59 8.69 -8.23
C ALA A 181 -18.99 9.73 -9.29
N LYS A 182 -19.76 9.29 -10.29
CA LYS A 182 -20.35 10.22 -11.25
C LYS A 182 -21.30 11.14 -10.52
N LEU A 183 -21.24 12.43 -10.83
CA LEU A 183 -22.23 13.39 -10.36
C LEU A 183 -23.61 12.94 -10.85
N ALA A 184 -24.63 13.13 -10.02
CA ALA A 184 -25.99 12.94 -10.48
C ALA A 184 -26.30 13.98 -11.56
N ASP A 185 -27.01 13.56 -12.59
CA ASP A 185 -27.54 14.50 -13.58
C ASP A 185 -28.60 15.36 -12.88
N GLN A 186 -28.30 16.64 -12.71
CA GLN A 186 -29.29 17.60 -12.25
C GLN A 186 -30.20 17.92 -13.45
N LEU A 187 -31.47 17.56 -13.35
CA LEU A 187 -32.48 18.10 -14.25
C LEU A 187 -32.49 19.62 -14.05
N SER A 188 -32.04 20.36 -15.06
CA SER A 188 -32.15 21.81 -15.05
C SER A 188 -33.64 22.18 -15.08
N GLY A 189 -34.11 22.91 -14.06
CA GLY A 189 -35.47 23.41 -14.04
C GLY A 189 -35.74 24.31 -15.25
N GLN A 190 -36.99 24.38 -15.70
CA GLN A 190 -37.37 25.32 -16.74
C GLN A 190 -37.06 26.75 -16.28
N LEU A 191 -36.44 27.55 -17.16
CA LEU A 191 -36.22 28.96 -16.89
C LEU A 191 -37.60 29.66 -16.78
N PRO A 192 -37.83 30.49 -15.75
CA PRO A 192 -39.04 31.30 -15.67
C PRO A 192 -39.20 32.14 -16.94
N ARG A 193 -40.45 32.34 -17.39
CA ARG A 193 -40.76 33.09 -18.61
C ARG A 193 -40.08 34.47 -18.59
N ASP A 194 -40.04 35.13 -17.44
CA ASP A 194 -39.43 36.45 -17.24
C ASP A 194 -37.91 36.50 -17.50
N ARG A 195 -37.23 35.35 -17.43
CA ARG A 195 -35.79 35.25 -17.73
C ARG A 195 -35.48 35.03 -19.21
N ILE A 196 -36.47 34.66 -20.01
CA ILE A 196 -36.33 34.34 -21.44
C ILE A 196 -37.17 35.26 -22.33
N SER A 197 -38.14 35.98 -21.76
CA SER A 197 -38.90 37.00 -22.48
C SER A 197 -38.03 38.23 -22.69
N GLN A 198 -37.97 38.70 -23.93
CA GLN A 198 -37.37 40.00 -24.21
C GLN A 198 -38.28 41.08 -23.61
N SER A 199 -37.72 41.87 -22.70
CA SER A 199 -38.39 43.04 -22.13
C SER A 199 -37.40 44.22 -22.06
N PRO A 200 -37.86 45.45 -22.31
CA PRO A 200 -37.14 46.67 -21.98
C PRO A 200 -36.58 46.69 -20.55
N PRO A 201 -35.43 47.34 -20.31
CA PRO A 201 -34.89 47.53 -18.97
C PRO A 201 -35.94 48.12 -18.01
N PHE A 202 -36.04 47.58 -16.80
CA PHE A 202 -36.92 48.04 -15.71
C PHE A 202 -38.43 47.85 -15.92
N GLN A 203 -38.87 47.01 -16.86
CA GLN A 203 -40.31 46.76 -17.07
C GLN A 203 -40.96 45.87 -15.99
N ILE A 204 -40.19 45.00 -15.33
CA ILE A 204 -40.69 44.12 -14.26
C ILE A 204 -40.38 44.78 -12.90
N LEU A 205 -41.22 45.73 -12.48
CA LEU A 205 -41.15 46.37 -11.17
C LEU A 205 -42.37 46.09 -10.27
N GLU A 206 -43.38 45.35 -10.73
CA GLU A 206 -44.67 45.24 -10.02
C GLU A 206 -45.18 43.79 -9.80
N LEU A 207 -44.38 42.93 -9.16
CA LEU A 207 -44.90 41.62 -8.67
C LEU A 207 -44.51 41.35 -7.22
N ILE A 208 -44.89 42.24 -6.30
CA ILE A 208 -44.95 41.94 -4.85
C ILE A 208 -46.38 42.01 -4.27
N LEU A 209 -47.41 42.38 -5.05
CA LEU A 209 -48.78 42.46 -4.53
C LEU A 209 -49.78 41.59 -5.31
N GLN A 210 -49.69 40.27 -5.15
CA GLN A 210 -50.83 39.36 -5.32
C GLN A 210 -50.54 37.99 -4.70
N VAL A 211 -50.25 37.98 -3.40
CA VAL A 211 -50.56 36.83 -2.54
C VAL A 211 -51.61 37.29 -1.54
N GLN A 212 -52.85 37.40 -2.00
CA GLN A 212 -54.05 37.29 -1.18
C GLN A 212 -55.22 36.94 -2.11
N SER A 213 -55.90 35.83 -1.77
CA SER A 213 -57.07 35.21 -2.42
C SER A 213 -56.81 34.21 -3.57
N LEU A 214 -56.48 32.96 -3.18
CA LEU A 214 -57.38 31.79 -3.24
C LEU A 214 -56.71 30.60 -2.54
#